data_AF-A0A167CE36-F1
#
_entry.id   AF-A0A167CE36-F1
#
_cell.length_a   1.000
_cell.length_b   1.000
_cell.length_c   1.000
_cell.angle_alpha   90.00
_cell.angle_beta   90.00
_cell.angle_gamma   90.00
#
_symmetry.space_group_name_H-M   'P 1'
#
loop_
_entity.id
_entity.type
_entity.pdbx_description
1 polymer ?
#
loop_
_entity_poly.entity_id
_entity_poly.type
_entity_poly.pdbx_seq_one_letter_code
_entity_poly.pdbx_strand_id
1 'polypeptide(L)'
;MVENAGIPSEIPRQRTYLEVESYLSDLLSLQDSKLRHQPNSMENYEDGQRQMAALTGLRATMHLFLNPKYRQGPFYLGLSDLHPNNIFVDDKWNIKTIIDLEWAGTLPVEMQTPPYWLTSRTIDGFKEASHFQEYKETLEEYLAVYEDEELKRNGSSWQADMQRQTWEKGSFWFFHAVRGVINR
;
A
#
# COMPACT_ATOMS: atom_id res chain seq x y z
N MET A 1 11.58 9.32 0.83
CA MET A 1 11.21 9.79 2.20
C MET A 1 11.13 11.31 2.19
N VAL A 2 10.13 11.90 2.86
CA VAL A 2 10.07 13.37 3.05
C VAL A 2 11.32 13.93 3.73
N GLU A 3 11.87 13.20 4.71
CA GLU A 3 13.06 13.63 5.45
C GLU A 3 14.30 13.75 4.55
N ASN A 4 14.51 12.82 3.62
CA ASN A 4 15.63 12.86 2.67
C ASN A 4 15.54 14.06 1.71
N ALA A 5 14.33 14.54 1.44
CA ALA A 5 14.08 15.72 0.61
C ALA A 5 14.10 17.03 1.43
N GLY A 6 14.41 16.97 2.73
CA GLY A 6 14.38 18.14 3.63
C GLY A 6 12.97 18.65 3.94
N ILE A 7 11.94 17.84 3.67
CA ILE A 7 10.53 18.19 3.92
C ILE A 7 10.18 17.85 5.37
N PRO A 8 9.64 18.80 6.15
CA PRO A 8 9.29 18.55 7.55
C PRO A 8 8.12 17.56 7.65
N SER A 9 8.31 16.44 8.35
CA SER A 9 7.25 15.45 8.56
C SER A 9 6.25 15.87 9.65
N GLU A 10 6.67 16.73 10.60
CA GLU A 10 5.96 17.06 11.85
C GLU A 10 5.63 15.83 12.74
N ILE A 11 6.01 14.61 12.33
CA ILE A 11 5.81 13.37 13.05
C ILE A 11 7.05 13.10 13.92
N PRO A 12 6.91 12.97 15.25
CA PRO A 12 8.03 12.61 16.11
C PRO A 12 8.62 11.25 15.72
N ARG A 13 9.95 11.15 15.68
CA ARG A 13 10.66 9.91 15.30
C ARG A 13 10.33 8.69 16.17
N GLN A 14 9.99 8.92 17.45
CA GLN A 14 9.65 7.87 18.40
C GLN A 14 8.14 7.58 18.44
N ARG A 15 7.35 8.17 17.53
CA ARG A 15 5.91 7.93 17.50
C ARG A 15 5.63 6.48 17.11
N THR A 16 4.80 5.84 17.92
CA THR A 16 4.20 4.54 17.61
C THR A 16 2.69 4.71 17.50
N TYR A 17 2.03 3.78 16.82
CA TYR A 17 0.59 3.83 16.59
C TYR A 17 -0.06 2.61 17.22
N LEU A 18 -1.11 2.85 18.01
CA LEU A 18 -1.97 1.79 18.56
C LEU A 18 -3.20 1.57 17.68
N GLU A 19 -3.56 2.56 16.86
CA GLU A 19 -4.73 2.53 16.00
C GLU A 19 -4.38 2.85 14.56
N VAL A 20 -4.98 2.13 13.61
CA VAL A 20 -4.75 2.27 12.17
C VAL A 20 -5.11 3.67 11.68
N GLU A 21 -6.21 4.26 12.16
CA GLU A 21 -6.64 5.60 11.79
C GLU A 21 -5.58 6.65 12.09
N SER A 22 -4.92 6.57 13.26
CA SER A 22 -3.88 7.52 13.64
C SER A 22 -2.64 7.40 12.76
N TYR A 23 -2.27 6.19 12.37
CA TYR A 23 -1.19 5.94 11.41
C TYR A 23 -1.50 6.51 10.03
N LEU A 24 -2.71 6.26 9.51
CA LEU A 24 -3.12 6.74 8.20
C LEU A 24 -3.30 8.26 8.17
N SER A 25 -3.79 8.85 9.25
CA SER A 25 -3.89 10.31 9.38
C SER A 25 -2.52 10.97 9.26
N ASP A 26 -1.52 10.46 9.98
CA ASP A 26 -0.15 10.98 9.91
C ASP A 26 0.46 10.72 8.52
N LEU A 27 0.20 9.57 7.90
CA LEU A 27 0.62 9.28 6.52
C LEU A 27 0.01 10.24 5.49
N LEU A 28 -1.24 10.66 5.68
CA LEU A 28 -1.89 11.68 4.85
C LEU A 28 -1.34 13.08 5.12
N SER A 29 -1.02 13.41 6.36
CA SER A 29 -0.35 14.67 6.72
C SER A 29 1.03 14.80 6.09
N LEU A 30 1.76 13.69 5.92
CA LEU A 30 3.00 13.68 5.14
C LEU A 30 2.76 14.11 3.67
N GLN A 31 1.62 13.76 3.09
CA GLN A 31 1.27 14.17 1.72
C GLN A 31 1.01 15.67 1.63
N ASP A 32 0.29 16.22 2.60
CA ASP A 32 0.07 17.66 2.65
C ASP A 32 1.41 18.39 2.76
N SER A 33 2.33 17.88 3.59
CA SER A 33 3.66 18.46 3.74
C SER A 33 4.45 18.43 2.43
N LYS A 34 4.42 17.31 1.71
CA LYS A 34 4.99 17.23 0.35
C LYS A 34 4.38 18.27 -0.58
N LEU A 35 3.06 18.34 -0.63
CA LEU A 35 2.36 19.28 -1.52
C LEU A 35 2.77 20.73 -1.25
N ARG A 36 2.94 21.10 0.03
CA ARG A 36 3.34 22.44 0.45
C ARG A 36 4.81 22.77 0.20
N HIS A 37 5.72 21.81 0.41
CA HIS A 37 7.15 22.09 0.54
C HIS A 37 8.00 21.54 -0.60
N GLN A 38 7.52 20.56 -1.39
CA GLN A 38 8.24 20.03 -2.53
C GLN A 38 7.98 20.91 -3.76
N PRO A 39 8.99 21.60 -4.33
CA PRO A 39 8.78 22.57 -5.41
C PRO A 39 8.14 22.00 -6.68
N ASN A 40 8.30 20.69 -6.91
CA ASN A 40 7.75 19.96 -8.06
C ASN A 40 6.62 18.99 -7.66
N SER A 41 5.89 19.28 -6.58
CA SER A 41 4.75 18.46 -6.13
C SER A 41 3.53 18.57 -7.05
N MET A 42 3.43 19.65 -7.82
CA MET A 42 2.29 19.96 -8.68
C MET A 42 2.78 20.28 -10.09
N GLU A 43 2.15 19.70 -11.10
CA GLU A 43 2.44 20.04 -12.50
C GLU A 43 1.87 21.41 -12.87
N ASN A 44 0.68 21.72 -12.35
CA ASN A 44 -0.03 22.97 -12.57
C ASN A 44 -1.08 23.18 -11.46
N TYR A 45 -1.77 24.33 -11.52
CA TYR A 45 -2.79 24.69 -10.52
C TYR A 45 -3.93 23.67 -10.43
N GLU A 46 -4.39 23.15 -11.57
CA GLU A 46 -5.49 22.19 -11.62
C GLU A 46 -5.09 20.84 -11.02
N ASP A 47 -3.86 20.38 -11.32
CA ASP A 47 -3.27 19.21 -10.68
C ASP A 47 -3.19 19.38 -9.15
N GLY A 48 -2.72 20.52 -8.67
CA GLY A 48 -2.72 20.85 -7.24
C GLY A 48 -4.11 20.77 -6.60
N GLN A 49 -5.14 21.31 -7.27
CA GLN A 49 -6.52 21.21 -6.80
C GLN A 49 -7.01 19.74 -6.74
N ARG A 50 -6.70 18.94 -7.76
CA ARG A 50 -7.06 17.50 -7.79
C ARG A 50 -6.38 16.75 -6.66
N GLN A 51 -5.09 16.99 -6.41
CA GLN A 51 -4.34 16.35 -5.33
C GLN A 51 -4.91 16.73 -3.95
N MET A 52 -5.21 18.01 -3.70
CA MET A 52 -5.86 18.44 -2.46
C MET A 52 -7.23 17.79 -2.28
N ALA A 53 -8.07 17.80 -3.33
CA ALA A 53 -9.38 17.18 -3.29
C ALA A 53 -9.30 15.67 -3.03
N ALA A 54 -8.31 14.97 -3.62
CA ALA A 54 -8.06 13.56 -3.38
C ALA A 54 -7.67 13.30 -1.93
N LEU A 55 -6.73 14.07 -1.36
CA LEU A 55 -6.32 13.94 0.03
C LEU A 55 -7.48 14.22 1.00
N THR A 56 -8.30 15.22 0.73
CA THR A 56 -9.52 15.48 1.50
C THR A 56 -10.51 14.31 1.39
N GLY A 57 -10.71 13.76 0.19
CA GLY A 57 -11.55 12.59 -0.04
C GLY A 57 -11.07 11.36 0.73
N LEU A 58 -9.76 11.06 0.70
CA LEU A 58 -9.17 9.95 1.45
C LEU A 58 -9.39 10.09 2.95
N ARG A 59 -9.24 11.30 3.50
CA ARG A 59 -9.55 11.56 4.92
C ARG A 59 -11.02 11.36 5.25
N ALA A 60 -11.91 11.91 4.43
CA ALA A 60 -13.35 11.85 4.67
C ALA A 60 -13.90 10.41 4.57
N THR A 61 -13.32 9.60 3.68
CA THR A 61 -13.82 8.24 3.37
C THR A 61 -13.06 7.11 4.06
N MET A 62 -12.00 7.40 4.82
CA MET A 62 -11.16 6.39 5.50
C MET A 62 -11.96 5.31 6.24
N HIS A 63 -12.98 5.72 7.00
CA HIS A 63 -13.83 4.82 7.79
C HIS A 63 -14.59 3.77 6.95
N LEU A 64 -14.79 4.03 5.66
CA LEU A 64 -15.45 3.09 4.74
C LEU A 64 -14.54 1.93 4.35
N PHE A 65 -13.22 2.12 4.41
CA PHE A 65 -12.23 1.14 3.99
C PHE A 65 -11.65 0.36 5.17
N LEU A 66 -11.61 0.92 6.37
CA LEU A 66 -11.10 0.22 7.55
C LEU A 66 -12.09 -0.78 8.13
N ASN A 67 -11.61 -1.97 8.52
CA ASN A 67 -12.39 -2.94 9.26
C ASN A 67 -12.26 -2.67 10.77
N PRO A 68 -13.35 -2.34 11.48
CA PRO A 68 -13.30 -2.07 12.92
C PRO A 68 -12.67 -3.20 13.75
N LYS A 69 -12.74 -4.45 13.27
CA LYS A 69 -12.10 -5.62 13.91
C LYS A 69 -10.58 -5.48 14.02
N TYR A 70 -9.94 -4.79 13.09
CA TYR A 70 -8.48 -4.67 12.99
C TYR A 70 -7.96 -3.26 13.30
N ARG A 71 -8.82 -2.39 13.84
CA ARG A 71 -8.49 -1.02 14.23
C ARG A 71 -7.25 -0.92 15.11
N GLN A 72 -7.08 -1.85 16.04
CA GLN A 72 -5.96 -1.89 16.99
C GLN A 72 -4.88 -2.92 16.59
N GLY A 73 -4.90 -3.37 15.34
CA GLY A 73 -3.98 -4.35 14.79
C GLY A 73 -4.61 -5.73 14.55
N PRO A 74 -3.79 -6.77 14.32
CA PRO A 74 -2.33 -6.78 14.49
C PRO A 74 -1.57 -5.91 13.47
N PHE A 75 -0.32 -5.60 13.80
CA PHE A 75 0.63 -4.93 12.91
C PHE A 75 1.79 -5.90 12.61
N TYR A 76 2.23 -5.93 11.34
CA TYR A 76 3.28 -6.83 10.87
C TYR A 76 4.37 -6.07 10.14
N LEU A 77 5.60 -6.56 10.23
CA LEU A 77 6.67 -6.08 9.36
C LEU A 77 6.30 -6.35 7.90
N GLY A 78 6.35 -5.31 7.08
CA GLY A 78 6.11 -5.38 5.64
C GLY A 78 7.15 -4.57 4.87
N LEU A 79 7.36 -4.96 3.62
CA LEU A 79 8.21 -4.25 2.67
C LEU A 79 7.32 -3.40 1.78
N SER A 80 7.30 -2.09 2.01
CA SER A 80 6.36 -1.20 1.31
C SER A 80 6.72 -0.91 -0.14
N ASP A 81 7.97 -1.18 -0.54
CA ASP A 81 8.48 -1.01 -1.91
C ASP A 81 9.01 -2.34 -2.50
N LEU A 82 8.28 -3.44 -2.24
CA LEU A 82 8.61 -4.73 -2.84
C LEU A 82 8.05 -4.82 -4.27
N HIS A 83 8.93 -4.90 -5.26
CA HIS A 83 8.60 -5.07 -6.68
C HIS A 83 9.59 -6.02 -7.37
N PRO A 84 9.32 -6.50 -8.60
CA PRO A 84 10.14 -7.52 -9.25
C PRO A 84 11.64 -7.21 -9.33
N ASN A 85 12.01 -5.94 -9.57
CA ASN A 85 13.43 -5.55 -9.63
C ASN A 85 14.18 -5.67 -8.29
N ASN A 86 13.47 -5.82 -7.16
CA ASN A 86 14.04 -6.01 -5.83
C ASN A 86 14.12 -7.49 -5.43
N ILE A 87 13.68 -8.42 -6.30
CA ILE A 87 13.62 -9.87 -6.03
C ILE A 87 14.55 -10.59 -7.00
N PHE A 88 15.57 -11.24 -6.47
CA PHE A 88 16.46 -12.11 -7.23
C PHE A 88 16.09 -13.58 -7.06
N VAL A 89 16.03 -14.30 -8.17
CA VAL A 89 15.69 -15.73 -8.21
C VAL A 89 16.81 -16.55 -8.87
N ASP A 90 16.85 -17.85 -8.60
CA ASP A 90 17.67 -18.79 -9.36
C ASP A 90 16.98 -19.31 -10.63
N ASP A 91 17.68 -20.16 -11.39
CA ASP A 91 17.18 -20.79 -12.64
C ASP A 91 15.90 -21.62 -12.44
N LYS A 92 15.54 -21.94 -11.19
CA LYS A 92 14.32 -22.67 -10.82
C LYS A 92 13.26 -21.75 -10.20
N TRP A 93 13.41 -20.43 -10.33
CA TRP A 93 12.51 -19.42 -9.78
C TRP A 93 12.43 -19.37 -8.24
N ASN A 94 13.39 -19.96 -7.52
CA ASN A 94 13.43 -19.83 -6.06
C ASN A 94 13.99 -18.45 -5.71
N ILE A 95 13.32 -17.73 -4.80
CA ILE A 95 13.81 -16.47 -4.25
C ILE A 95 15.16 -16.71 -3.55
N LYS A 96 16.22 -16.08 -4.04
CA LYS A 96 17.55 -16.09 -3.44
C LYS A 96 17.81 -14.91 -2.55
N THR A 97 17.36 -13.72 -2.95
CA THR A 97 17.67 -12.48 -2.25
C THR A 97 16.61 -11.44 -2.53
N ILE A 98 16.24 -10.69 -1.49
CA ILE A 98 15.46 -9.46 -1.61
C ILE A 98 16.39 -8.31 -1.23
N ILE A 99 16.47 -7.30 -2.08
CA ILE A 99 17.30 -6.10 -1.85
C ILE A 99 16.41 -4.89 -1.53
N ASP A 100 17.05 -3.75 -1.29
CA ASP A 100 16.38 -2.45 -1.15
C ASP A 100 15.32 -2.43 -0.02
N LEU A 101 15.78 -2.79 1.18
CA LEU A 101 14.93 -2.93 2.37
C LEU A 101 14.73 -1.60 3.12
N GLU A 102 15.13 -0.47 2.53
CA GLU A 102 15.08 0.85 3.20
C GLU A 102 13.65 1.31 3.52
N TRP A 103 12.65 0.72 2.85
CA TRP A 103 11.22 0.97 3.03
C TRP A 103 10.50 -0.13 3.81
N ALA A 104 11.22 -0.88 4.65
CA ALA A 104 10.63 -1.81 5.59
C ALA A 104 9.96 -1.05 6.76
N GLY A 105 8.76 -1.47 7.14
CA GLY A 105 8.03 -0.86 8.26
C GLY A 105 7.00 -1.79 8.88
N THR A 106 6.58 -1.48 10.10
CA THR A 106 5.48 -2.19 10.76
C THR A 106 4.15 -1.58 10.29
N LEU A 107 3.36 -2.37 9.57
CA LEU A 107 2.16 -1.93 8.87
C LEU A 107 0.92 -2.62 9.46
N PRO A 108 -0.25 -1.97 9.46
CA PRO A 108 -1.52 -2.61 9.77
C PRO A 108 -1.72 -3.88 8.94
N VAL A 109 -2.34 -4.91 9.53
CA VAL A 109 -2.63 -6.18 8.83
C VAL A 109 -3.43 -5.98 7.53
N GLU A 110 -4.38 -5.04 7.51
CA GLU A 110 -5.19 -4.75 6.31
C GLU A 110 -4.36 -4.16 5.17
N MET A 111 -3.17 -3.62 5.47
CA MET A 111 -2.25 -3.08 4.46
C MET A 111 -1.23 -4.12 3.94
N GLN A 112 -1.38 -5.40 4.33
CA GLN A 112 -0.68 -6.54 3.73
C GLN A 112 -1.45 -6.96 2.47
N THR A 113 -1.46 -6.09 1.48
CA THR A 113 -2.19 -6.27 0.23
C THR A 113 -1.44 -7.20 -0.73
N PRO A 114 -2.15 -7.85 -1.68
CA PRO A 114 -1.51 -8.50 -2.82
C PRO A 114 -0.58 -7.54 -3.58
N PRO A 115 0.42 -8.03 -4.32
CA PRO A 115 1.28 -7.17 -5.11
C PRO A 115 0.52 -6.47 -6.24
N TYR A 116 0.60 -5.14 -6.33
CA TYR A 116 -0.07 -4.40 -7.42
C TYR A 116 0.48 -4.74 -8.83
N TRP A 117 1.69 -5.29 -8.89
CA TRP A 117 2.43 -5.58 -10.11
C TRP A 117 2.22 -7.01 -10.63
N LEU A 118 1.22 -7.75 -10.14
CA LEU A 118 0.90 -9.10 -10.62
C LEU A 118 0.74 -9.19 -12.15
N THR A 119 0.22 -8.14 -12.77
CA THR A 119 0.06 -8.04 -14.24
C THR A 119 1.19 -7.23 -14.91
N SER A 120 2.32 -7.04 -14.23
CA SER A 120 3.44 -6.19 -14.69
C SER A 120 3.05 -4.73 -14.99
N ARG A 121 1.97 -4.24 -14.38
CA ARG A 121 1.49 -2.86 -14.53
C ARG A 121 1.87 -2.03 -13.31
N THR A 122 2.11 -0.74 -13.55
CA THR A 122 2.17 0.26 -12.49
C THR A 122 0.76 0.63 -12.02
N ILE A 123 0.64 1.20 -10.82
CA ILE A 123 -0.66 1.61 -10.25
C ILE A 123 -1.39 2.63 -11.14
N ASP A 124 -0.66 3.53 -11.80
CA ASP A 124 -1.19 4.50 -12.76
C ASP A 124 -1.42 3.93 -14.18
N GLY A 125 -1.02 2.68 -14.42
CA GLY A 125 -1.27 1.93 -15.66
C GLY A 125 -2.69 1.39 -15.80
N PHE A 126 -3.50 1.43 -14.74
CA PHE A 126 -4.89 0.95 -14.72
C PHE A 126 -5.86 1.98 -15.32
N LYS A 127 -5.87 2.09 -16.66
CA LYS A 127 -6.68 3.08 -17.40
C LYS A 127 -7.98 2.53 -18.00
N GLU A 128 -8.02 1.24 -18.28
CA GLU A 128 -9.13 0.60 -18.99
C GLU A 128 -9.77 -0.51 -18.14
N ALA A 129 -11.07 -0.76 -18.33
CA ALA A 129 -11.79 -1.83 -17.64
C ALA A 129 -11.14 -3.21 -17.83
N SER A 130 -10.54 -3.44 -19.01
CA SER A 130 -9.76 -4.65 -19.33
C SER A 130 -8.59 -4.85 -18.38
N HIS A 131 -7.88 -3.79 -17.97
CA HIS A 131 -6.74 -3.90 -17.05
C HIS A 131 -7.16 -4.33 -15.65
N PHE A 132 -8.31 -3.83 -15.19
CA PHE A 132 -8.88 -4.23 -13.89
C PHE A 132 -9.36 -5.68 -13.93
N GLN A 133 -9.95 -6.11 -15.05
CA GLN A 133 -10.40 -7.49 -15.23
C GLN A 133 -9.21 -8.47 -15.28
N GLU A 134 -8.18 -8.16 -16.06
CA GLU A 134 -6.93 -8.93 -16.14
C GLU A 134 -6.31 -9.10 -14.74
N TYR A 135 -6.18 -7.99 -13.99
CA TYR A 135 -5.63 -8.05 -12.64
C TYR A 135 -6.49 -8.84 -11.68
N LYS A 136 -7.82 -8.72 -11.77
CA LYS A 136 -8.73 -9.51 -10.95
C LYS A 136 -8.56 -11.01 -11.20
N GLU A 137 -8.45 -11.42 -12.46
CA GLU A 137 -8.23 -12.82 -12.83
C GLU A 137 -6.89 -13.34 -12.30
N THR A 138 -5.79 -12.60 -12.52
CA THR A 138 -4.47 -12.98 -11.98
C THR A 138 -4.44 -12.97 -10.45
N LEU A 139 -5.17 -12.05 -9.81
CA LEU A 139 -5.27 -11.98 -8.36
C LEU A 139 -5.95 -13.21 -7.78
N GLU A 140 -7.00 -13.72 -8.42
CA GLU A 140 -7.68 -14.95 -7.98
C GLU A 140 -6.74 -16.17 -8.04
N GLU A 141 -5.96 -16.29 -9.12
CA GLU A 141 -4.93 -17.33 -9.24
C GLU A 141 -3.85 -17.21 -8.15
N TYR A 142 -3.36 -15.99 -7.93
CA TYR A 142 -2.38 -15.70 -6.88
C TYR A 142 -2.92 -16.07 -5.50
N LEU A 143 -4.14 -15.65 -5.16
CA LEU A 143 -4.74 -15.91 -3.85
C LEU A 143 -5.04 -17.39 -3.63
N ALA A 144 -5.40 -18.14 -4.67
CA ALA A 144 -5.57 -19.59 -4.58
C ALA A 144 -4.25 -20.30 -4.24
N VAL A 145 -3.15 -19.94 -4.91
CA VAL A 145 -1.82 -20.48 -4.59
C VAL A 145 -1.36 -20.04 -3.22
N TYR A 146 -1.57 -18.77 -2.87
CA TYR A 146 -1.21 -18.22 -1.57
C TYR A 146 -1.93 -18.96 -0.44
N GLU A 147 -3.24 -19.19 -0.57
CA GLU A 147 -4.06 -19.93 0.38
C GLU A 147 -3.56 -21.36 0.58
N ASP A 148 -3.28 -22.07 -0.51
CA ASP A 148 -2.73 -23.44 -0.45
C ASP A 148 -1.39 -23.49 0.31
N GLU A 149 -0.49 -22.55 0.03
CA GLU A 149 0.81 -22.47 0.72
C GLU A 149 0.68 -22.02 2.17
N GLU A 150 -0.24 -21.10 2.48
CA GLU A 150 -0.54 -20.66 3.83
C GLU A 150 -1.09 -21.82 4.68
N LEU A 151 -2.02 -22.61 4.12
CA LEU A 151 -2.58 -23.79 4.77
C LEU A 151 -1.52 -24.86 5.03
N LYS A 152 -0.65 -25.15 4.05
CA LYS A 152 0.46 -26.11 4.22
C LYS A 152 1.43 -25.68 5.33
N ARG A 153 1.69 -24.37 5.45
CA ARG A 153 2.68 -23.84 6.39
C ARG A 153 2.12 -23.60 7.80
N ASN A 154 0.91 -23.06 7.90
CA ASN A 154 0.34 -22.52 9.13
C ASN A 154 -0.91 -23.29 9.60
N GLY A 155 -1.52 -24.11 8.74
CA GLY A 155 -2.78 -24.80 9.03
C GLY A 155 -4.02 -23.89 9.00
N SER A 156 -3.88 -22.65 8.54
CA SER A 156 -4.98 -21.68 8.36
C SER A 156 -4.69 -20.76 7.17
N SER A 157 -5.74 -20.19 6.59
CA SER A 157 -5.72 -19.29 5.42
C SER A 157 -6.05 -17.84 5.79
N TRP A 158 -5.74 -17.44 7.02
CA TRP A 158 -6.15 -16.14 7.57
C TRP A 158 -5.69 -14.96 6.70
N GLN A 159 -4.45 -14.98 6.20
CA GLN A 159 -3.89 -13.88 5.41
C GLN A 159 -4.48 -13.85 4.00
N ALA A 160 -4.72 -15.02 3.39
CA ALA A 160 -5.44 -15.10 2.12
C ALA A 160 -6.86 -14.52 2.23
N ASP A 161 -7.61 -14.90 3.28
CA ASP A 161 -8.96 -14.38 3.56
C ASP A 161 -8.95 -12.86 3.78
N MET A 162 -7.95 -12.36 4.52
CA MET A 162 -7.77 -10.92 4.73
C MET A 162 -7.55 -10.18 3.42
N GLN A 163 -6.68 -10.70 2.55
CA GLN A 163 -6.39 -10.10 1.25
C GLN A 163 -7.62 -10.08 0.34
N ARG A 164 -8.42 -11.17 0.32
CA ARG A 164 -9.72 -11.22 -0.37
C ARG A 164 -10.67 -10.14 0.13
N GLN A 165 -10.88 -10.06 1.45
CA GLN A 165 -11.77 -9.04 2.04
C GLN A 165 -11.30 -7.61 1.73
N THR A 166 -9.98 -7.38 1.80
CA THR A 166 -9.37 -6.08 1.49
C THR A 166 -9.59 -5.69 0.03
N TRP A 167 -9.53 -6.66 -0.89
CA TRP A 167 -9.83 -6.47 -2.31
C TRP A 167 -11.31 -6.20 -2.56
N GLU A 168 -12.22 -7.05 -2.05
CA GLU A 168 -13.67 -6.94 -2.25
C GLU A 168 -14.23 -5.60 -1.73
N LYS A 169 -13.70 -5.13 -0.60
CA LYS A 169 -14.07 -3.84 -0.01
C LYS A 169 -13.50 -2.63 -0.76
N GLY A 170 -12.57 -2.85 -1.69
CA GLY A 170 -11.83 -1.77 -2.38
C GLY A 170 -10.76 -1.11 -1.52
N SER A 171 -10.46 -1.68 -0.35
CA SER A 171 -9.46 -1.14 0.59
C SER A 171 -8.04 -1.23 0.04
N PHE A 172 -7.80 -2.20 -0.85
CA PHE A 172 -6.59 -2.29 -1.67
C PHE A 172 -6.24 -0.94 -2.33
N TRP A 173 -7.19 -0.37 -3.09
CA TRP A 173 -6.99 0.88 -3.82
C TRP A 173 -6.86 2.07 -2.87
N PHE A 174 -7.61 2.07 -1.77
CA PHE A 174 -7.49 3.08 -0.74
C PHE A 174 -6.09 3.11 -0.13
N PHE A 175 -5.55 1.97 0.31
CA PHE A 175 -4.20 1.91 0.89
C PHE A 175 -3.11 2.27 -0.11
N HIS A 176 -3.27 1.87 -1.39
CA HIS A 176 -2.38 2.30 -2.46
C HIS A 176 -2.47 3.81 -2.72
N ALA A 177 -3.65 4.42 -2.65
CA ALA A 177 -3.81 5.86 -2.81
C ALA A 177 -3.18 6.63 -1.63
N VAL A 178 -3.37 6.17 -0.39
CA VAL A 178 -2.74 6.76 0.80
C VAL A 178 -1.20 6.69 0.71
N ARG A 179 -0.64 5.57 0.24
CA ARG A 179 0.82 5.41 0.05
C ARG A 179 1.34 6.13 -1.19
N GLY A 180 0.64 6.06 -2.31
CA GLY A 180 1.11 6.42 -3.64
C GLY A 180 1.32 7.92 -3.87
N VAL A 181 0.69 8.79 -3.06
CA VAL A 181 1.01 10.22 -3.06
C VAL A 181 2.46 10.47 -2.59
N ILE A 182 3.12 9.47 -1.98
CA ILE A 182 4.53 9.51 -1.56
C ILE A 182 5.50 9.29 -2.74
N ASN A 183 5.08 8.66 -3.83
CA ASN A 183 6.00 8.11 -4.84
C ASN A 183 5.88 8.73 -6.24
N ARG A 184 5.22 9.89 -6.37
CA ARG A 184 5.35 10.74 -7.57
C ARG A 184 6.44 11.79 -7.39
#